data_AF-A0A2V6WS59-F1
#
_entry.id   AF-A0A2V6WS59-F1
#
_cell.length_a   1.000
_cell.length_b   1.000
_cell.length_c   1.000
_cell.angle_alpha   90.00
_cell.angle_beta   90.00
_cell.angle_gamma   90.00
#
_symmetry.space_group_name_H-M   'P 1'
#
loop_
_entity.id
_entity.type
_entity.pdbx_description
1 polymer ?
#
loop_
_entity_poly.entity_id
_entity_poly.type
_entity_poly.pdbx_seq_one_letter_code
_entity_poly.pdbx_strand_id
1 'polypeptide(L)' 'MDATNLYREDVITDRRVGTLRVMTPIKTDGSTDLGRPVLYVGEAQLLTQAGLLPLVFEIDATS' A
#
# COMPACT_ATOMS: atom_id res chain seq x y z
N MET A 1 1.36 -0.02 -20.19
CA MET A 1 1.98 -0.42 -18.90
C MET A 1 3.43 -0.02 -18.95
N ASP A 2 3.94 0.58 -17.89
CA ASP A 2 5.36 0.87 -17.76
C ASP A 2 6.07 -0.36 -17.18
N ALA A 3 6.81 -1.08 -18.02
CA ALA A 3 7.54 -2.28 -17.63
C ALA A 3 8.69 -1.98 -16.64
N THR A 4 9.11 -0.72 -16.52
CA THR A 4 10.14 -0.30 -15.57
C THR A 4 9.57 0.04 -14.20
N ASN A 5 8.25 0.22 -14.09
CA ASN A 5 7.58 0.63 -12.87
C ASN A 5 6.52 -0.39 -12.41
N LEU A 6 6.91 -1.66 -12.41
CA LEU A 6 6.03 -2.76 -11.98
C LEU A 6 6.07 -2.93 -10.46
N TYR A 7 4.89 -3.12 -9.88
CA TYR A 7 4.68 -3.46 -8.48
C TYR A 7 3.67 -4.59 -8.36
N ARG A 8 3.88 -5.46 -7.37
CA ARG A 8 2.87 -6.37 -6.84
C ARG A 8 2.16 -5.67 -5.69
N GLU A 9 0.84 -5.59 -5.76
CA GLU A 9 -0.01 -5.04 -4.70
C GLU A 9 -0.56 -6.19 -3.85
N ASP A 10 -0.28 -6.16 -2.55
CA ASP A 10 -0.91 -7.02 -1.55
C ASP A 10 -1.82 -6.17 -0.65
N VAL A 11 -3.07 -6.58 -0.49
CA VAL A 11 -4.07 -5.88 0.33
C VAL A 11 -4.33 -6.65 1.61
N ILE A 12 -3.90 -6.09 2.75
CA ILE A 12 -4.06 -6.66 4.09
C ILE A 12 -5.14 -5.85 4.80
N THR A 13 -6.20 -6.50 5.27
CA THR A 13 -7.31 -5.79 5.93
C THR A 13 -7.84 -6.59 7.12
N ASP A 14 -8.27 -5.86 8.16
CA ASP A 14 -8.98 -6.42 9.31
C ASP A 14 -10.51 -6.49 9.08
N ARG A 15 -10.99 -6.03 7.91
CA ARG A 15 -12.41 -5.91 7.52
C ARG A 15 -13.27 -5.06 8.47
N ARG A 16 -12.67 -4.23 9.32
CA ARG A 16 -13.40 -3.37 10.26
C ARG A 16 -13.00 -1.91 10.14
N VAL A 17 -11.71 -1.61 10.24
CA VAL A 17 -11.21 -0.25 10.44
C VAL A 17 -10.10 0.11 9.47
N GLY A 18 -9.26 -0.85 9.10
CA GLY A 18 -8.02 -0.57 8.38
C GLY A 18 -7.77 -1.47 7.18
N THR A 19 -7.16 -0.86 6.17
CA THR A 19 -6.57 -1.56 5.03
C THR A 19 -5.13 -1.09 4.88
N LEU A 20 -4.21 -2.02 4.72
CA LEU A 20 -2.81 -1.78 4.39
C LEU A 20 -2.56 -2.33 2.99
N ARG A 21 -2.07 -1.48 2.10
CA ARG A 21 -1.56 -1.90 0.79
C ARG A 21 -0.06 -1.95 0.84
N VAL A 22 0.50 -3.09 0.45
CA VAL A 22 1.94 -3.31 0.34
C VAL A 22 2.27 -3.37 -1.15
N MET A 23 3.03 -2.39 -1.64
CA MET A 23 3.46 -2.31 -3.02
C MET A 23 4.91 -2.80 -3.10
N THR A 24 5.07 -4.09 -3.41
CA THR A 24 6.38 -4.69 -3.58
C THR A 24 6.87 -4.48 -5.00
N PRO A 25 7.98 -3.76 -5.24
CA PRO A 25 8.49 -3.56 -6.59
C PRO A 25 8.92 -4.91 -7.19
N ILE A 26 8.57 -5.13 -8.45
CA ILE A 26 8.93 -6.34 -9.20
C ILE A 26 9.64 -5.97 -10.50
N LYS A 27 10.45 -6.90 -10.99
CA LYS A 27 11.05 -6.85 -12.32
C LYS A 27 10.07 -7.36 -13.37
N THR A 28 10.42 -7.20 -14.64
CA THR A 28 9.62 -7.70 -15.78
C THR A 28 9.45 -9.22 -15.78
N ASP A 29 10.33 -9.95 -15.11
CA ASP A 29 10.25 -11.40 -14.93
C ASP A 29 9.36 -11.83 -13.75
N GLY A 30 8.80 -10.87 -13.00
CA GLY A 30 7.94 -11.12 -11.84
C GLY A 30 8.67 -11.38 -10.52
N SER A 31 10.01 -11.37 -10.53
CA SER A 31 10.83 -11.45 -9.31
C SER A 31 10.83 -10.13 -8.55
N THR A 32 11.04 -10.19 -7.23
CA THR A 32 11.13 -9.00 -6.37
C THR A 32 12.36 -8.17 -6.74
N ASP A 33 12.17 -6.87 -6.88
CA ASP A 33 13.23 -5.92 -7.15
C ASP A 33 13.77 -5.30 -5.85
N LEU A 34 14.85 -5.87 -5.33
CA LEU A 34 15.50 -5.41 -4.09
C LEU A 34 16.21 -4.04 -4.23
N GLY A 35 16.30 -3.48 -5.44
CA GLY A 35 16.90 -2.16 -5.68
C GLY A 35 15.94 -1.00 -5.39
N ARG A 36 14.64 -1.28 -5.21
CA ARG A 36 13.61 -0.29 -4.91
C ARG A 36 12.97 -0.60 -3.54
N PRO A 37 12.63 0.41 -2.73
CA PRO A 37 11.94 0.18 -1.48
C PRO A 37 10.52 -0.33 -1.72
N VAL A 38 10.04 -1.17 -0.80
CA VAL A 38 8.62 -1.52 -0.69
C VAL A 38 7.87 -0.28 -0.22
N LEU A 39 6.72 0.02 -0.84
CA LEU A 39 5.88 1.14 -0.41
C LEU A 39 4.70 0.61 0.39
N TYR A 40 4.40 1.25 1.51
CA TYR A 40 3.30 0.88 2.38
C TYR A 40 2.30 2.04 2.40
N VAL A 41 1.05 1.74 2.10
CA VAL A 41 -0.04 2.73 2.11
C VAL A 41 -1.13 2.26 3.06
N GLY A 42 -1.37 3.06 4.10
CA GLY A 42 -2.45 2.85 5.05
C GLY A 42 -3.72 3.57 4.60
N GLU A 43 -4.84 2.87 4.69
CA GLU A 43 -6.17 3.43 4.58
C GLU A 43 -6.92 3.19 5.90
N ALA A 44 -7.53 4.25 6.43
CA ALA A 44 -8.33 4.19 7.65
C ALA A 44 -9.56 5.10 7.54
N GLN A 45 -10.50 4.95 8.48
CA GLN A 45 -11.68 5.81 8.56
C GLN A 45 -11.73 6.53 9.91
N LEU A 46 -11.90 7.85 9.87
CA LEU A 46 -12.07 8.69 11.05
C LEU A 46 -13.53 9.14 11.18
N LEU A 47 -14.17 8.82 12.30
CA LEU A 47 -15.50 9.33 12.60
C LEU A 47 -15.41 10.79 13.06
N THR A 48 -16.00 11.69 12.28
CA THR A 48 -16.12 13.11 12.58
C THR A 48 -17.58 13.49 12.85
N GLN A 49 -17.85 14.70 13.34
CA GLN A 49 -19.22 15.20 13.50
C GLN A 49 -20.00 15.27 12.18
N ALA A 50 -19.30 15.33 11.04
CA ALA A 50 -19.90 15.35 9.70
C ALA A 50 -20.03 13.95 9.07
N GLY A 51 -19.58 12.88 9.76
CA GLY A 51 -19.60 11.50 9.27
C GLY A 51 -18.22 10.86 9.17
N LEU A 52 -18.14 9.72 8.48
CA LEU A 52 -16.88 8.99 8.25
C LEU A 52 -16.02 9.72 7.22
N LEU A 53 -14.80 10.08 7.60
CA LEU A 53 -13.79 10.67 6.73
C LEU A 53 -12.73 9.60 6.39
N PRO A 54 -12.57 9.22 5.11
CA PRO A 54 -11.48 8.33 4.71
C PRO A 54 -10.13 9.05 4.80
N LEU A 55 -9.14 8.34 5.32
CA LEU A 55 -7.74 8.77 5.43
C LEU A 55 -6.88 7.81 4.62
N VAL A 56 -6.02 8.36 3.77
CA VAL A 56 -4.98 7.62 3.04
C VAL A 56 -3.65 8.26 3.38
N PHE A 57 -2.68 7.45 3.79
CA PHE A 57 -1.36 7.94 4.19
C PHE A 57 -0.27 6.94 3.82
N GLU A 58 0.91 7.46 3.50
CA GLU A 58 2.11 6.65 3.34
C GLU A 58 2.64 6.25 4.72
N ILE A 59 3.15 5.02 4.82
CA ILE A 59 3.78 4.50 6.02
C ILE A 59 5.27 4.36 5.73
N ASP A 60 6.08 5.11 6.46
CA ASP A 60 7.53 5.00 6.41
C ASP A 60 7.98 3.75 7.19
N ALA A 61 8.02 2.61 6.48
CA ALA A 61 8.41 1.32 7.02
C ALA A 61 9.48 0.67 6.14
N THR A 62 10.41 -0.04 6.77
CA THR A 62 11.54 -0.69 6.11
C THR A 62 11.40 -2.21 5.96
N SER A 63 10.37 -2.81 6.59
CA SER A 63 10.08 -4.25 6.53
C SER A 63 8.69 -4.57 7.08
#